data_AF-A0A926LNY0-F1
#
_entry.id   AF-A0A926LNY0-F1
#
_cell.length_a   1.000
_cell.length_b   1.000
_cell.length_c   1.000
_cell.angle_alpha   90.00
_cell.angle_beta   90.00
_cell.angle_gamma   90.00
#
_symmetry.space_group_name_H-M   'P 1'
#
loop_
_entity.id
_entity.type
_entity.pdbx_description
1 polymer ?
#
loop_
_entity_poly.entity_id
_entity_poly.type
_entity_poly.pdbx_seq_one_letter_code
_entity_poly.pdbx_strand_id
1 'polypeptide(L)'
;DLHAVMLGVWKAGAAFVPLDPGFPSARVAGMLADAHATVLVTELALVPSEFRGRTVCVDDPEVAGAVAGGSDAAPGVVLDPDELAYVIYTSGSTGRPKGVAVTHRGLANHLGWAERELAGAG
;
A
#
# COMPACT_ATOMS: atom_id res chain seq x y z
N ASP A 1 10.93 4.60 5.37
CA ASP A 1 10.01 5.08 4.29
C ASP A 1 8.59 4.52 4.31
N LEU A 2 8.31 3.37 4.93
CA LEU A 2 6.99 2.71 4.86
C LEU A 2 5.77 3.63 5.09
N HIS A 3 5.75 4.40 6.18
CA HIS A 3 4.63 5.32 6.47
C HIS A 3 4.49 6.43 5.41
N ALA A 4 5.60 6.97 4.93
CA ALA A 4 5.59 8.00 3.89
C ALA A 4 5.04 7.43 2.58
N VAL A 5 5.42 6.20 2.23
CA VAL A 5 4.88 5.47 1.06
C VAL A 5 3.37 5.24 1.21
N MET A 6 2.90 4.74 2.34
CA MET A 6 1.46 4.51 2.58
C MET A 6 0.65 5.80 2.40
N LEU A 7 1.11 6.90 3.01
CA LEU A 7 0.48 8.21 2.87
C LEU A 7 0.56 8.75 1.45
N GLY A 8 1.70 8.55 0.77
CA GLY A 8 1.89 8.94 -0.62
C GLY A 8 0.93 8.22 -1.56
N VAL A 9 0.72 6.91 -1.36
CA VAL A 9 -0.24 6.09 -2.11
C VAL A 9 -1.67 6.61 -1.92
N TRP A 10 -2.08 6.89 -0.68
CA TRP A 10 -3.40 7.49 -0.43
C TRP A 10 -3.55 8.88 -1.03
N LYS A 11 -2.54 9.75 -0.90
CA LYS A 11 -2.54 11.09 -1.50
C LYS A 11 -2.59 11.04 -3.03
N ALA A 12 -2.11 9.96 -3.65
CA ALA A 12 -2.23 9.72 -5.08
C ALA A 12 -3.59 9.14 -5.50
N GLY A 13 -4.50 8.87 -4.57
CA GLY A 13 -5.82 8.27 -4.84
C GLY A 13 -5.77 6.75 -5.09
N ALA A 14 -4.78 6.06 -4.53
CA ALA A 14 -4.61 4.62 -4.69
C ALA A 14 -4.68 3.87 -3.36
N ALA A 15 -4.98 2.58 -3.45
CA ALA A 15 -4.89 1.63 -2.35
C ALA A 15 -3.53 0.92 -2.37
N PHE A 16 -2.96 0.61 -1.21
CA PHE A 16 -1.75 -0.22 -1.16
C PHE A 16 -2.04 -1.68 -0.83
N VAL A 17 -1.15 -2.56 -1.30
CA VAL A 17 -1.09 -3.97 -0.94
C VAL A 17 0.26 -4.20 -0.27
N PRO A 18 0.33 -4.43 1.05
CA PRO A 18 1.60 -4.71 1.70
C PRO A 18 2.08 -6.10 1.31
N LEU A 19 3.35 -6.20 0.92
CA LEU A 19 4.03 -7.43 0.53
C LEU A 19 5.19 -7.67 1.48
N ASP A 20 5.28 -8.86 2.05
CA ASP A 20 6.42 -9.27 2.86
C ASP A 20 7.56 -9.74 1.92
N PRO A 21 8.75 -9.12 1.95
CA PRO A 21 9.88 -9.54 1.13
C PRO A 21 10.42 -10.93 1.50
N GLY A 22 10.07 -11.46 2.68
CA GLY A 22 10.35 -12.84 3.09
C GLY A 22 9.47 -13.88 2.40
N PHE A 23 8.43 -13.47 1.66
CA PHE A 23 7.62 -14.41 0.89
C PHE A 23 8.36 -14.96 -0.34
N PRO A 24 8.11 -16.23 -0.70
CA PRO A 24 8.62 -16.78 -1.95
C PRO A 24 8.21 -15.92 -3.16
N SER A 25 9.09 -15.76 -4.14
CA SER A 25 8.84 -14.94 -5.34
C SER A 25 7.53 -15.29 -6.05
N ALA A 26 7.23 -16.58 -6.21
CA ALA A 26 5.98 -17.05 -6.81
C ALA A 26 4.72 -16.58 -6.06
N ARG A 27 4.81 -16.44 -4.73
CA ARG A 27 3.70 -15.91 -3.91
C ARG A 27 3.54 -14.41 -4.12
N VAL A 28 4.64 -13.67 -4.14
CA VAL A 28 4.65 -12.22 -4.42
C VAL A 28 4.09 -11.95 -5.82
N ALA A 29 4.55 -12.67 -6.84
CA ALA A 29 4.04 -12.58 -8.21
C ALA A 29 2.53 -12.87 -8.30
N GLY A 30 2.06 -13.89 -7.59
CA GLY A 30 0.63 -14.21 -7.52
C GLY A 30 -0.20 -13.09 -6.89
N MET A 31 0.28 -12.49 -5.80
CA MET A 31 -0.40 -11.36 -5.13
C MET A 31 -0.42 -10.10 -6.00
N LEU A 32 0.69 -9.79 -6.69
CA LEU A 32 0.77 -8.68 -7.63
C LEU A 32 -0.20 -8.85 -8.81
N ALA A 33 -0.30 -10.07 -9.34
CA ALA A 33 -1.22 -10.39 -10.42
C ALA A 33 -2.69 -10.32 -9.99
N ASP A 34 -3.03 -10.93 -8.85
CA ASP A 34 -4.40 -10.93 -8.30
C ASP A 34 -4.88 -9.52 -7.93
N ALA A 35 -3.97 -8.67 -7.41
CA ALA A 35 -4.26 -7.27 -7.12
C ALA A 35 -4.30 -6.37 -8.37
N HIS A 36 -3.98 -6.88 -9.56
CA HIS A 36 -3.78 -6.09 -10.77
C HIS A 36 -2.85 -4.89 -10.56
N ALA A 37 -1.77 -5.08 -9.79
CA ALA A 37 -0.86 -4.01 -9.42
C ALA A 37 -0.15 -3.42 -10.64
N THR A 38 -0.30 -2.10 -10.84
CA THR A 38 0.34 -1.35 -11.94
C THR A 38 1.58 -0.57 -11.49
N VAL A 39 1.70 -0.33 -10.18
CA VAL A 39 2.84 0.35 -9.55
C VAL A 39 3.36 -0.49 -8.38
N LEU A 40 4.67 -0.64 -8.28
CA LEU A 40 5.37 -1.24 -7.16
C LEU A 40 6.29 -0.21 -6.52
N VAL A 41 6.12 0.04 -5.22
CA VAL A 41 7.05 0.84 -4.42
C VAL A 41 7.86 -0.11 -3.54
N THR A 42 9.17 -0.13 -3.71
CA THR A 42 10.05 -1.13 -3.07
C THR A 42 11.48 -0.61 -2.94
N GLU A 43 12.43 -1.49 -2.66
CA GLU A 43 13.88 -1.22 -2.71
C GLU A 43 14.50 -1.90 -3.94
N LEU A 44 15.61 -1.37 -4.47
CA LEU A 44 16.29 -1.88 -5.66
C LEU A 44 16.58 -3.38 -5.59
N ALA A 45 16.97 -3.87 -4.41
CA ALA A 45 17.29 -5.28 -4.17
C ALA A 45 16.06 -6.22 -4.18
N LEU A 46 14.86 -5.67 -4.05
CA LEU A 46 13.61 -6.42 -3.88
C LEU A 46 12.73 -6.42 -5.13
N VAL A 47 13.16 -5.78 -6.21
CA VAL A 47 12.39 -5.69 -7.46
C VAL A 47 12.23 -7.09 -8.08
N PRO A 48 10.99 -7.64 -8.18
CA PRO A 48 10.77 -8.94 -8.77
C PRO A 48 11.04 -8.90 -10.28
N SER A 49 11.77 -9.91 -10.78
CA SER A 49 12.18 -9.98 -12.19
C SER A 49 11.01 -10.07 -13.18
N GLU A 50 9.85 -10.50 -12.70
CA GLU A 50 8.61 -10.72 -13.43
C GLU A 50 7.64 -9.53 -13.39
N PHE A 51 7.85 -8.56 -12.50
CA PHE A 51 7.00 -7.36 -12.46
C PHE A 51 7.28 -6.48 -13.69
N ARG A 52 6.22 -6.00 -14.35
CA ARG A 52 6.31 -5.18 -15.58
C ARG A 52 5.65 -3.80 -15.44
N GLY A 53 5.07 -3.51 -14.27
CA GLY A 53 4.49 -2.21 -13.98
C GLY A 53 5.56 -1.14 -13.71
N ARG A 54 5.10 0.06 -13.32
CA ARG A 54 6.01 1.13 -12.89
C ARG A 54 6.62 0.76 -11.54
N THR A 55 7.93 0.75 -11.45
CA THR A 55 8.64 0.53 -10.18
C THR A 55 9.19 1.85 -9.66
N VAL A 56 9.00 2.12 -8.37
CA VAL A 56 9.60 3.24 -7.64
C VAL A 56 10.45 2.64 -6.53
N CYS A 57 11.76 2.78 -6.63
CA CYS A 57 12.68 2.29 -5.62
C CYS A 57 13.01 3.42 -4.64
N VAL A 58 12.67 3.25 -3.36
CA VAL A 58 12.83 4.33 -2.36
C VAL A 58 14.30 4.62 -2.01
N ASP A 59 15.16 3.63 -2.25
CA ASP A 59 16.62 3.69 -2.08
C ASP A 59 17.35 4.12 -3.37
N ASP A 60 16.63 4.43 -4.44
CA ASP A 60 17.20 5.00 -5.66
C ASP A 60 17.53 6.50 -5.45
N PRO A 61 18.79 6.91 -5.67
CA PRO A 61 19.19 8.32 -5.56
C PRO A 61 18.37 9.28 -6.44
N GLU A 62 17.89 8.84 -7.60
CA GLU A 62 17.04 9.67 -8.46
C GLU A 62 15.68 9.93 -7.82
N VAL A 63 15.09 8.90 -7.21
CA VAL A 63 13.82 9.02 -6.47
C VAL A 63 14.01 9.91 -5.25
N ALA A 64 15.10 9.73 -4.49
CA ALA A 64 15.43 10.58 -3.36
C ALA A 64 15.58 12.06 -3.78
N GLY A 65 16.25 12.33 -4.89
CA GLY A 65 16.37 13.68 -5.46
C GLY A 65 15.03 14.27 -5.88
N ALA A 66 14.16 13.48 -6.51
CA ALA A 66 12.82 13.91 -6.92
C ALA A 66 11.92 14.24 -5.72
N VAL A 67 11.99 13.45 -4.64
CA VAL A 67 11.25 13.72 -3.40
C VAL A 67 11.78 15.00 -2.72
N ALA A 68 13.10 15.17 -2.63
CA ALA A 68 13.71 16.35 -2.03
C ALA A 68 13.39 17.65 -2.79
N GLY A 69 13.25 17.58 -4.12
CA GLY A 69 12.83 18.69 -4.97
C GLY A 69 11.30 18.85 -5.11
N GLY A 70 10.53 17.99 -4.45
CA GLY A 70 9.07 17.95 -4.54
C GLY A 70 8.40 19.12 -3.80
N SER A 71 7.09 19.26 -4.02
CA SER A 71 6.26 20.23 -3.30
C SER A 71 5.62 19.57 -2.07
N ASP A 72 5.55 20.32 -0.96
CA ASP A 72 4.76 19.94 0.22
C ASP A 72 3.25 20.16 0.04
N ALA A 73 2.83 20.80 -1.06
CA ALA A 73 1.42 21.03 -1.34
C ALA A 73 0.67 19.69 -1.50
N ALA A 74 -0.53 19.62 -0.92
CA ALA A 74 -1.40 18.48 -1.16
C ALA A 74 -1.70 18.35 -2.66
N PRO A 75 -1.59 17.14 -3.24
CA PRO A 75 -1.95 16.96 -4.64
C PRO A 75 -3.45 17.26 -4.81
N GLY A 76 -3.82 17.87 -5.94
CA GLY A 76 -5.21 18.20 -6.27
C GLY A 76 -6.09 17.01 -6.61
N VAL A 77 -5.81 15.84 -6.02
CA VAL A 77 -6.57 14.60 -6.21
C VAL A 77 -7.79 14.63 -5.31
N VAL A 78 -8.97 14.41 -5.89
CA VAL A 78 -10.22 14.25 -5.13
C VAL A 78 -10.32 12.80 -4.72
N LEU A 79 -10.51 12.56 -3.41
CA LEU A 79 -10.60 11.21 -2.83
C LEU A 79 -12.05 10.88 -2.49
N ASP A 80 -12.51 9.68 -2.85
CA ASP A 80 -13.78 9.14 -2.40
C ASP A 80 -13.56 8.23 -1.16
N PRO A 81 -14.19 8.51 -0.01
CA PRO A 81 -14.07 7.66 1.17
C PRO A 81 -14.50 6.20 0.96
N ASP A 82 -15.31 5.91 -0.06
CA ASP A 82 -15.76 4.55 -0.38
C ASP A 82 -14.81 3.80 -1.33
N GLU A 83 -13.74 4.45 -1.80
CA GLU A 83 -12.61 3.78 -2.45
C GLU A 83 -11.72 3.03 -1.44
N LEU A 84 -10.93 2.08 -1.98
CA LEU A 84 -10.05 1.23 -1.19
C LEU A 84 -8.89 2.03 -0.58
N ALA A 85 -8.65 1.84 0.71
CA ALA A 85 -7.46 2.30 1.40
C ALA A 85 -6.32 1.28 1.30
N TYR A 86 -6.64 -0.02 1.46
CA TYR A 86 -5.68 -1.11 1.34
C TYR A 86 -6.33 -2.45 1.06
N VAL A 87 -5.52 -3.41 0.61
CA VAL A 87 -5.88 -4.83 0.53
C VAL A 87 -4.84 -5.65 1.28
N ILE A 88 -5.26 -6.43 2.27
CA ILE A 88 -4.37 -7.36 3.01
C ILE A 88 -4.72 -8.79 2.65
N TYR A 89 -3.72 -9.57 2.23
CA TYR A 89 -3.91 -10.98 1.94
C TYR A 89 -3.83 -11.83 3.21
N THR A 90 -4.76 -12.77 3.33
CA THR A 90 -4.79 -13.76 4.42
C THR A 90 -4.58 -15.17 3.88
N SER A 91 -4.09 -16.09 4.71
CA SER A 91 -4.00 -17.51 4.36
C SER A 91 -5.41 -18.09 4.19
N GLY A 92 -5.82 -18.30 2.94
CA GLY A 92 -7.09 -18.95 2.65
C GLY A 92 -7.05 -20.43 3.03
N SER A 93 -8.15 -20.95 3.56
CA SER A 93 -8.33 -22.38 3.87
C SER A 93 -8.18 -23.30 2.65
N THR A 94 -8.36 -22.75 1.44
CA THR A 94 -8.21 -23.43 0.15
C THR A 94 -6.77 -23.39 -0.39
N GLY A 95 -5.79 -22.93 0.41
CA GLY A 95 -4.39 -22.80 0.03
C GLY A 95 -4.05 -21.60 -0.88
N ARG A 96 -5.06 -20.91 -1.42
CA ARG A 96 -4.89 -19.65 -2.17
C ARG A 96 -5.14 -18.46 -1.25
N PRO A 97 -4.19 -17.50 -1.15
CA PRO A 97 -4.41 -16.27 -0.40
C PRO A 97 -5.64 -15.51 -0.90
N LYS A 98 -6.36 -14.85 0.01
CA LYS A 98 -7.52 -14.01 -0.33
C LYS A 98 -7.24 -12.57 0.09
N GLY A 99 -7.37 -11.63 -0.85
CA GLY A 99 -7.28 -10.19 -0.58
C GLY A 99 -8.52 -9.69 0.17
N VAL A 100 -8.32 -9.19 1.39
CA VAL A 100 -9.35 -8.49 2.15
C VAL A 100 -9.24 -7.01 1.83
N ALA A 101 -10.22 -6.49 1.11
CA ALA A 101 -10.27 -5.09 0.67
C ALA A 101 -10.94 -4.21 1.74
N VAL A 102 -10.29 -3.12 2.13
CA VAL A 102 -10.77 -2.18 3.15
C VAL A 102 -10.84 -0.79 2.55
N THR A 103 -12.00 -0.14 2.68
CA THR A 103 -12.20 1.25 2.22
C THR A 103 -11.68 2.27 3.21
N HIS A 104 -11.46 3.51 2.76
CA HIS A 104 -11.11 4.63 3.65
C HIS A 104 -12.17 4.85 4.73
N ARG A 105 -13.46 4.78 4.38
CA ARG A 105 -14.58 4.90 5.33
C ARG A 105 -14.57 3.76 6.35
N GLY A 106 -14.35 2.52 5.90
CA GLY A 106 -14.28 1.35 6.78
C GLY A 106 -13.15 1.48 7.80
N LEU A 107 -11.96 1.90 7.34
CA LEU A 107 -10.82 2.19 8.20
C LEU A 107 -11.10 3.31 9.20
N ALA A 108 -11.65 4.43 8.75
CA ALA A 108 -11.97 5.57 9.61
C ALA A 108 -13.00 5.21 10.69
N ASN A 109 -14.03 4.42 10.33
CA ASN A 109 -15.02 3.93 11.28
C ASN A 109 -14.38 3.03 12.36
N HIS A 110 -13.48 2.13 11.97
CA HIS A 110 -12.77 1.26 12.91
C HIS A 110 -11.87 2.06 13.86
N LEU A 111 -11.10 3.02 13.33
CA LEU A 111 -10.24 3.88 14.15
C LEU A 111 -11.05 4.74 15.13
N GLY A 112 -12.17 5.32 14.68
CA GLY A 112 -13.03 6.10 15.56
C GLY A 112 -13.66 5.26 16.68
N TRP A 113 -13.99 3.99 16.42
CA TRP A 113 -14.39 3.07 17.48
C TRP A 113 -13.24 2.79 18.46
N ALA A 114 -12.06 2.41 17.94
CA ALA A 114 -10.90 2.05 18.75
C ALA A 114 -10.44 3.23 19.63
N GLU A 115 -10.44 4.44 19.10
CA GLU A 115 -10.14 5.67 19.86
C GLU A 115 -11.10 5.85 21.04
N ARG A 116 -12.42 5.72 20.83
CA ARG A 116 -13.40 5.86 21.92
C ARG A 116 -13.23 4.78 22.99
N GLU A 117 -12.99 3.54 22.57
CA GLU A 117 -12.91 2.40 23.48
C GLU A 117 -11.59 2.39 24.28
N LEU A 118 -10.47 2.74 23.64
CA LEU A 118 -9.15 2.72 24.26
C LEU A 118 -8.81 4.02 25.00
N ALA A 119 -9.23 5.19 24.48
CA ALA A 119 -9.00 6.46 25.16
C ALA A 119 -10.01 6.72 26.29
N GLY A 120 -11.21 6.11 26.23
CA GLY A 120 -12.20 6.16 27.31
C GLY A 120 -11.95 5.17 28.45
N ALA A 121 -11.00 4.24 28.30
CA ALA A 121 -10.60 3.28 29.32
C ALA A 121 -9.47 3.78 30.24
N GLY A 122 -9.08 5.06 30.11
CA GLY A 122 -8.08 5.75 30.95
C GLY A 122 -8.70 6.71 31.96
#